data_AF-A0A524DXR2-F1
#
_entry.id   AF-A0A524DXR2-F1
#
_cell.length_a   1.000
_cell.length_b   1.000
_cell.length_c   1.000
_cell.angle_alpha   90.00
_cell.angle_beta   90.00
_cell.angle_gamma   90.00
#
_symmetry.space_group_name_H-M   'P 1'
#
loop_
_entity.id
_entity.type
_entity.pdbx_description
1 polymer ?
#
loop_
_entity_poly.entity_id
_entity_poly.type
_entity_poly.pdbx_seq_one_letter_code
_entity_poly.pdbx_strand_id
1 'polypeptide(L)'
;MTQINIQVDAEIDKILEELAKYEGKSKSKLSKEYFLIGFREKLVPKLLQLYAQGKITLKKLIKTAPIPYFEVFSLIAKNNIEPNIPPELDDYTSEVAAKAIKRLKEQEENK
;
A
#
# COMPACT_ATOMS: atom_id res chain seq x y z
N MET A 1 1.53 12.43 -23.56
CA MET A 1 0.48 11.51 -23.08
C MET A 1 0.85 10.11 -23.50
N THR A 2 0.70 9.12 -22.63
CA THR A 2 0.98 7.70 -22.95
C THR A 2 -0.34 7.01 -23.25
N GLN A 3 -0.43 6.34 -24.40
CA GLN A 3 -1.61 5.58 -24.82
C GLN A 3 -1.39 4.09 -24.57
N ILE A 4 -2.41 3.41 -24.07
CA ILE A 4 -2.44 1.95 -23.87
C ILE A 4 -3.63 1.42 -24.67
N ASN A 5 -3.37 0.48 -25.58
CA ASN A 5 -4.42 -0.21 -26.34
C ASN A 5 -4.62 -1.60 -25.73
N ILE A 6 -5.83 -1.89 -25.28
CA ILE A 6 -6.19 -3.15 -24.61
C ILE A 6 -7.20 -3.87 -25.49
N GLN A 7 -6.94 -5.14 -25.78
CA GLN A 7 -7.94 -6.01 -26.40
C GLN A 7 -8.82 -6.59 -25.29
N VAL A 8 -10.13 -6.52 -25.50
CA VAL A 8 -11.15 -7.05 -24.60
C VAL A 8 -12.12 -7.90 -25.40
N ASP A 9 -12.73 -8.87 -24.73
CA ASP A 9 -13.76 -9.71 -25.35
C ASP A 9 -14.98 -8.87 -25.74
N ALA A 10 -15.68 -9.30 -26.79
CA ALA A 10 -16.84 -8.58 -27.33
C ALA A 10 -17.96 -8.41 -26.29
N GLU A 11 -18.09 -9.34 -25.35
CA GLU A 11 -19.05 -9.25 -24.24
C GLU A 11 -18.71 -8.11 -23.28
N ILE A 12 -17.44 -7.98 -22.87
CA ILE A 12 -16.96 -6.88 -22.03
C ILE A 12 -17.13 -5.54 -22.72
N ASP A 13 -16.86 -5.46 -24.03
CA ASP A 13 -17.01 -4.22 -24.79
C ASP A 13 -18.47 -3.73 -24.79
N LYS A 14 -19.44 -4.64 -24.97
CA LYS A 14 -20.87 -4.33 -24.88
C LYS A 14 -21.26 -3.83 -23.49
N ILE A 15 -20.83 -4.53 -22.45
CA ILE A 15 -21.11 -4.14 -21.05
C ILE A 15 -20.57 -2.73 -20.77
N LEU A 16 -19.33 -2.45 -21.18
CA LEU A 16 -18.73 -1.12 -21.01
C LEU A 16 -19.50 -0.03 -21.76
N GLU A 17 -20.01 -0.32 -22.96
CA GLU A 17 -20.79 0.63 -23.73
C GLU A 17 -22.15 0.92 -23.09
N GLU A 18 -22.84 -0.12 -22.58
CA GLU A 18 -24.10 0.06 -21.86
C GLU A 18 -23.91 0.86 -20.58
N LEU A 19 -22.92 0.50 -19.75
CA LEU A 19 -22.60 1.24 -18.52
C LEU A 19 -22.22 2.70 -18.81
N ALA A 20 -21.48 2.96 -19.89
CA ALA A 20 -21.14 4.31 -20.31
C ALA A 20 -22.39 5.15 -20.65
N LYS A 21 -23.39 4.54 -21.31
CA LYS A 21 -24.69 5.17 -21.58
C LYS A 21 -25.45 5.48 -20.29
N TYR A 22 -25.48 4.54 -19.34
CA TYR A 22 -26.15 4.74 -18.05
C TYR A 22 -25.49 5.85 -17.20
N GLU A 23 -24.17 5.92 -17.18
CA GLU A 23 -23.43 6.91 -16.38
C GLU A 23 -23.24 8.27 -17.10
N GLY A 24 -23.65 8.39 -18.37
CA GLY A 24 -23.43 9.60 -19.17
C GLY A 24 -21.94 9.92 -19.39
N LYS A 25 -21.08 8.89 -19.41
CA LYS A 25 -19.62 9.01 -19.62
C LYS A 25 -19.23 8.43 -20.97
N SER A 26 -18.06 8.82 -21.50
CA SER A 26 -17.50 8.12 -22.66
C SER A 26 -16.97 6.75 -22.26
N LYS A 27 -17.08 5.76 -23.17
CA LYS A 27 -16.52 4.42 -22.97
C LYS A 27 -15.06 4.49 -22.51
N SER A 28 -14.23 5.29 -23.18
CA SER A 28 -12.80 5.45 -22.82
C SER A 28 -12.58 5.99 -21.40
N LYS A 29 -13.43 6.91 -20.92
CA LYS A 29 -13.32 7.44 -19.56
C LYS A 29 -13.67 6.35 -18.53
N LEU A 30 -14.77 5.64 -18.77
CA LEU A 30 -15.22 4.56 -17.91
C LEU A 30 -14.20 3.39 -17.88
N SER A 31 -13.70 2.97 -19.04
CA SER A 31 -12.67 1.93 -19.15
C SER A 31 -11.40 2.32 -18.38
N LYS A 32 -10.99 3.59 -18.43
CA LYS A 32 -9.84 4.08 -17.67
C LYS A 32 -10.09 4.05 -16.17
N GLU A 33 -11.28 4.43 -15.71
CA GLU A 33 -11.66 4.39 -14.29
C GLU A 33 -11.58 2.95 -13.75
N TYR A 34 -12.22 1.98 -14.43
CA TYR A 34 -12.16 0.57 -14.03
C TYR A 34 -10.76 -0.02 -14.09
N PHE A 35 -10.00 0.30 -15.15
CA PHE A 35 -8.61 -0.14 -15.25
C PHE A 35 -7.78 0.36 -14.07
N LEU A 36 -7.91 1.64 -13.70
CA LEU A 36 -7.16 2.21 -12.57
C LEU A 36 -7.57 1.59 -11.24
N ILE A 37 -8.86 1.28 -11.05
CA ILE A 37 -9.35 0.57 -9.85
C ILE A 37 -8.69 -0.81 -9.77
N GLY A 38 -8.84 -1.65 -10.80
CA GLY A 38 -8.27 -2.99 -10.81
C GLY A 38 -6.75 -2.99 -10.73
N PHE A 39 -6.09 -2.03 -11.37
CA PHE A 39 -4.64 -1.86 -11.29
C PHE A 39 -4.19 -1.58 -9.85
N ARG A 40 -4.87 -0.68 -9.13
CA ARG A 40 -4.59 -0.39 -7.72
C ARG A 40 -4.79 -1.62 -6.83
N GLU A 41 -5.91 -2.33 -7.02
CA GLU A 41 -6.24 -3.53 -6.27
C GLU A 41 -5.21 -4.65 -6.42
N LYS A 42 -4.58 -4.76 -7.59
CA LYS A 42 -3.52 -5.77 -7.83
C LYS A 42 -2.13 -5.28 -7.44
N LEU A 43 -1.82 -4.01 -7.70
CA LEU A 43 -0.48 -3.47 -7.47
C LEU A 43 -0.16 -3.31 -5.98
N VAL A 44 -1.08 -2.75 -5.19
CA VAL A 44 -0.83 -2.42 -3.78
C VAL A 44 -0.47 -3.67 -2.96
N PRO A 45 -1.24 -4.79 -3.01
CA PRO A 45 -0.86 -6.02 -2.31
C PRO A 45 0.49 -6.56 -2.75
N LYS A 46 0.82 -6.45 -4.05
CA LYS A 46 2.11 -6.91 -4.56
C LYS A 46 3.27 -6.10 -3.99
N LEU A 47 3.13 -4.77 -3.92
CA LEU A 47 4.14 -3.91 -3.33
C LEU A 47 4.31 -4.17 -1.82
N LEU A 48 3.21 -4.38 -1.09
CA LEU A 48 3.25 -4.76 0.32
C LEU A 48 3.98 -6.09 0.53
N GLN A 49 3.72 -7.08 -0.33
CA GLN A 49 4.44 -8.36 -0.31
C GLN A 49 5.94 -8.17 -0.54
N LEU A 50 6.34 -7.35 -1.51
CA LEU A 50 7.75 -7.07 -1.78
C LEU A 50 8.42 -6.35 -0.62
N TYR A 51 7.69 -5.46 0.07
CA TYR A 51 8.17 -4.78 1.27
C TYR A 51 8.37 -5.76 2.43
N ALA A 52 7.38 -6.62 2.69
CA ALA A 52 7.46 -7.67 3.70
C ALA A 52 8.64 -8.64 3.45
N GLN A 53 8.96 -8.90 2.18
CA GLN A 53 10.12 -9.73 1.79
C GLN A 53 11.46 -8.97 1.84
N GLY A 54 11.47 -7.70 2.24
CA GLY A 54 12.69 -6.87 2.25
C GLY A 54 13.22 -6.50 0.87
N LYS A 55 12.49 -6.81 -0.22
CA LYS A 55 12.94 -6.55 -1.61
C LYS A 55 12.83 -5.09 -2.00
N ILE A 56 11.97 -4.33 -1.33
CA ILE A 56 11.85 -2.88 -1.49
C ILE A 56 11.83 -2.20 -0.13
N THR A 57 12.33 -0.96 -0.09
CA THR A 57 12.26 -0.12 1.11
C THR A 57 10.88 0.50 1.26
N LEU A 58 10.53 0.93 2.48
CA LEU A 58 9.31 1.69 2.75
C LEU A 58 9.22 2.95 1.86
N LYS A 59 10.34 3.65 1.68
CA LYS A 59 10.43 4.81 0.77
C LYS A 59 10.04 4.45 -0.67
N LYS A 60 10.46 3.29 -1.17
CA LYS A 60 10.13 2.83 -2.52
C LYS A 60 8.67 2.40 -2.61
N LEU A 61 8.16 1.68 -1.60
CA LEU A 61 6.74 1.35 -1.48
C LEU A 61 5.86 2.61 -1.56
N ILE A 62 6.13 3.61 -0.72
CA ILE A 62 5.40 4.88 -0.65
C ILE A 62 5.44 5.65 -1.97
N LYS A 63 6.59 5.69 -2.66
CA LYS A 63 6.72 6.38 -3.95
C LYS A 63 6.02 5.68 -5.12
N THR A 64 5.91 4.35 -5.07
CA THR A 64 5.37 3.55 -6.18
C THR A 64 3.89 3.22 -5.98
N ALA A 65 3.41 3.18 -4.75
CA ALA A 65 2.03 2.88 -4.44
C ALA A 65 1.11 4.00 -4.96
N PRO A 66 0.07 3.68 -5.75
CA PRO A 66 -0.88 4.65 -6.28
C PRO A 66 -1.95 5.05 -5.24
N ILE A 67 -1.55 5.17 -3.97
CA ILE A 67 -2.39 5.50 -2.82
C ILE A 67 -1.69 6.49 -1.90
N PRO A 68 -2.43 7.27 -1.09
CA PRO A 68 -1.85 8.17 -0.10
C PRO A 68 -0.92 7.45 0.88
N TYR A 69 0.10 8.15 1.36
CA TYR A 69 1.10 7.58 2.26
C TYR A 69 0.49 7.05 3.56
N PHE A 70 -0.51 7.73 4.12
CA PHE A 70 -1.19 7.27 5.33
C PHE A 70 -1.91 5.94 5.12
N GLU A 71 -2.50 5.69 3.94
CA GLU A 71 -3.13 4.40 3.62
C GLU A 71 -2.10 3.28 3.55
N VAL A 72 -0.89 3.57 3.04
CA VAL A 72 0.21 2.60 3.04
C VAL A 72 0.53 2.18 4.48
N PHE A 73 0.66 3.12 5.41
CA PHE A 73 0.92 2.81 6.83
C PHE A 73 -0.22 2.01 7.46
N SER A 74 -1.46 2.41 7.22
CA SER A 74 -2.64 1.68 7.71
C SER A 74 -2.67 0.24 7.19
N LEU A 75 -2.30 0.03 5.92
CA LEU A 75 -2.23 -1.30 5.34
C LEU A 75 -1.09 -2.14 5.91
N ILE A 76 0.09 -1.54 6.15
CA ILE A 76 1.21 -2.23 6.81
C ILE A 76 0.77 -2.72 8.20
N ALA A 77 0.17 -1.83 9.01
CA ALA A 77 -0.31 -2.17 10.34
C ALA A 77 -1.42 -3.23 10.30
N LYS A 78 -2.44 -3.06 9.44
CA LYS A 78 -3.56 -3.99 9.31
C LYS A 78 -3.13 -5.40 8.88
N ASN A 79 -2.06 -5.51 8.10
CA ASN A 79 -1.52 -6.80 7.64
C ASN A 79 -0.39 -7.33 8.54
N ASN A 80 -0.09 -6.67 9.66
CA ASN A 80 1.03 -7.00 10.56
C ASN A 80 2.35 -7.21 9.80
N ILE A 81 2.63 -6.33 8.84
CA ILE A 81 3.87 -6.41 8.07
C ILE A 81 4.99 -5.78 8.89
N GLU A 82 5.85 -6.62 9.42
CA GLU A 82 7.03 -6.15 10.13
C GLU A 82 8.04 -5.55 9.15
N PRO A 83 8.66 -4.41 9.52
CA PRO A 83 9.79 -3.89 8.78
C PRO A 83 10.93 -4.92 8.79
N ASN A 84 11.61 -5.08 7.65
CA ASN A 84 12.79 -5.94 7.56
C ASN A 84 13.97 -5.27 8.30
N ILE A 85 14.02 -5.46 9.62
CA ILE A 85 15.06 -4.98 10.51
C ILE A 85 16.00 -6.17 10.82
N PRO A 86 17.32 -6.00 10.71
CA PRO A 86 18.27 -7.00 11.18
C PRO A 86 18.03 -7.36 12.66
N PRO A 87 18.04 -8.65 13.06
CA PRO A 87 17.76 -9.06 14.44
C PRO A 87 18.62 -8.34 15.48
N GLU A 88 19.91 -8.10 15.16
CA GLU A 88 20.85 -7.39 16.03
C GLU A 88 20.38 -5.96 16.38
N LEU A 89 19.75 -5.28 15.43
CA LEU A 89 19.21 -3.94 15.65
C LEU A 89 17.90 -3.99 16.44
N ASP A 90 17.08 -5.01 16.19
CA ASP A 90 15.80 -5.20 16.88
C ASP A 90 16.01 -5.48 18.38
N ASP A 91 16.92 -6.40 18.70
CA ASP A 91 17.35 -6.72 20.06
C ASP A 91 17.91 -5.49 20.77
N TYR A 92 18.81 -4.74 20.11
CA TYR A 92 19.37 -3.52 20.66
C TYR A 92 18.30 -2.47 20.96
N THR A 93 17.34 -2.26 20.06
CA THR A 93 16.25 -1.31 20.29
C THR A 93 15.37 -1.71 21.47
N SER A 94 15.13 -3.01 21.65
CA SER A 94 14.37 -3.55 22.78
C SER A 94 15.10 -3.30 24.11
N GLU A 95 16.41 -3.51 24.16
CA GLU A 95 17.21 -3.21 25.36
C GLU A 95 17.19 -1.72 25.73
N VAL A 96 17.34 -0.85 24.72
CA VAL A 96 17.32 0.61 24.94
C VAL A 96 15.95 1.05 25.45
N ALA A 97 14.86 0.53 24.86
CA ALA A 97 13.50 0.80 25.31
C ALA A 97 13.29 0.36 26.76
N ALA A 98 13.71 -0.85 27.13
CA ALA A 98 13.60 -1.35 28.49
C ALA A 98 14.37 -0.48 29.50
N LYS A 99 15.60 -0.05 29.15
CA LYS A 99 16.39 0.87 29.99
C LYS A 99 15.71 2.23 30.15
N ALA A 100 15.10 2.77 29.09
CA ALA A 100 14.38 4.04 29.13
C ALA A 100 13.14 3.95 30.04
N ILE A 101 12.34 2.88 29.91
CA ILE A 101 11.15 2.65 30.75
C ILE A 101 11.54 2.52 32.23
N LYS A 102 12.62 1.78 32.53
CA LYS A 102 13.11 1.63 33.91
C LYS A 102 13.46 2.98 34.53
N ARG A 103 14.20 3.84 33.81
CA ARG A 103 14.56 5.19 34.28
C ARG A 103 13.35 6.08 34.51
N LEU A 104 12.31 5.99 33.67
CA LEU A 104 11.09 6.76 33.85
C LEU A 104 10.36 6.37 35.13
N LYS A 105 10.24 5.06 35.41
CA LYS A 105 9.62 4.56 36.65
C LYS A 105 10.39 4.98 37.90
N GLU A 106 11.71 4.89 37.87
CA GLU A 106 12.57 5.35 38.98
C GLU A 106 12.43 6.87 39.24
N GLN A 107 12.09 7.67 38.24
CA GLN A 107 11.84 9.11 38.41
C GLN A 107 10.43 9.42 38.93
N GLU A 108 9.45 8.58 38.64
CA GLU A 108 8.09 8.69 39.18
C GLU A 108 8.00 8.23 40.64
N GLU A 109 8.76 7.21 41.03
CA GLU A 109 8.80 6.72 42.43
C GLU A 109 9.58 7.65 43.39
N ASN A 110 10.45 8.51 42.86
CA ASN A 110 11.23 9.49 43.63
C ASN A 110 10.60 10.90 43.69
N LYS A 111 9.34 11.04 43.23
CA LYS A 111 8.56 12.28 43.25
C LYS A 111 7.41 12.21 44.26
#